data_AF-A0A560DR65-F1
#
_entry.id   AF-A0A560DR65-F1
#
_cell.length_a   1.000
_cell.length_b   1.000
_cell.length_c   1.000
_cell.angle_alpha   90.00
_cell.angle_beta   90.00
_cell.angle_gamma   90.00
#
_symmetry.space_group_name_H-M   'P 1'
#
loop_
_entity.id
_entity.type
_entity.pdbx_description
1 polymer ?
#
loop_
_entity_poly.entity_id
_entity_poly.type
_entity_poly.pdbx_seq_one_letter_code
_entity_poly.pdbx_strand_id
1 'polypeptide(L)'
;MTAMKTETSDETRLREDICRFGRSLFERGLTPGSSGNISVRLDGGGWLVTPTNASLGFLDPAKLSRLDDQGRLVSGDAPTKEVPLHTALYDTRGSARAIVHLHSTHSVALSMLPEIDPRAALPPMTAYYLMKCGATALVPYYRPGDPAVADAIKGLAGNYSSVLLANHGPVVAGDTLEAAVFATEELEETAKLYLLLRGMNPRYLSPEQVTDLVKVFGVTLPEHGHGHSHAVAGAPKPTDAEVEAAAHILDEAGRHHHWWDKSVQPYTDPIAKSEFEGIVEQMLIAASKSRPR
;
A
#
# COMPACT_ATOMS: atom_id res chain seq x y z
N MET A 1 24.15 -36.97 -5.02
CA MET A 1 24.01 -36.93 -3.54
C MET A 1 24.24 -35.53 -2.97
N THR A 2 25.19 -34.74 -3.46
CA THR A 2 25.48 -33.39 -2.91
C THR A 2 24.35 -32.38 -3.11
N ALA A 3 23.78 -32.26 -4.32
CA ALA A 3 22.69 -31.31 -4.63
C ALA A 3 21.42 -31.50 -3.77
N MET A 4 20.96 -32.75 -3.66
CA MET A 4 19.78 -33.12 -2.87
C MET A 4 19.97 -32.87 -1.36
N LYS A 5 21.24 -32.91 -0.88
CA LYS A 5 21.60 -32.66 0.52
C LYS A 5 21.66 -31.16 0.83
N THR A 6 22.14 -30.34 -0.11
CA THR A 6 22.08 -28.87 -0.04
C THR A 6 20.64 -28.34 -0.10
N GLU A 7 19.80 -28.86 -1.00
CA GLU A 7 18.39 -28.45 -1.12
C GLU A 7 17.59 -28.70 0.17
N THR A 8 17.81 -29.85 0.81
CA THR A 8 17.16 -30.19 2.09
C THR A 8 17.65 -29.29 3.24
N SER A 9 18.93 -28.89 3.23
CA SER A 9 19.52 -27.99 4.22
C SER A 9 18.98 -26.56 4.08
N ASP A 10 18.81 -26.07 2.85
CA ASP A 10 18.27 -24.74 2.59
C ASP A 10 16.78 -24.63 2.89
N GLU A 11 15.99 -25.66 2.56
CA GLU A 11 14.57 -25.70 2.94
C GLU A 11 14.41 -25.68 4.47
N THR A 12 15.21 -26.45 5.20
CA THR A 12 15.18 -26.48 6.67
C THR A 12 15.43 -25.08 7.24
N ARG A 13 16.46 -24.39 6.75
CA ARG A 13 16.78 -23.02 7.16
C ARG A 13 15.64 -22.05 6.85
N LEU A 14 15.03 -22.14 5.66
CA LEU A 14 13.90 -21.27 5.30
C LEU A 14 12.67 -21.51 6.18
N ARG A 15 12.40 -22.76 6.57
CA ARG A 15 11.31 -23.07 7.51
C ARG A 15 11.55 -22.40 8.87
N GLU A 16 12.77 -22.47 9.38
CA GLU A 16 13.16 -21.80 10.63
C GLU A 16 13.08 -20.27 10.51
N ASP A 17 13.54 -19.70 9.39
CA ASP A 17 13.49 -18.26 9.12
C ASP A 17 12.03 -17.76 9.05
N ILE A 18 11.11 -18.49 8.39
CA ILE A 18 9.68 -18.17 8.36
C ILE A 18 9.10 -18.15 9.78
N CYS A 19 9.41 -19.14 10.61
CA CYS A 19 8.93 -19.18 12.00
C CYS A 19 9.50 -18.03 12.83
N ARG A 20 10.80 -17.70 12.67
CA ARG A 20 11.44 -16.58 13.38
C ARG A 20 10.82 -15.24 13.01
N PHE A 21 10.67 -14.96 11.71
CA PHE A 21 10.07 -13.71 11.25
C PHE A 21 8.58 -13.64 11.58
N GLY A 22 7.83 -14.74 11.41
CA GLY A 22 6.43 -14.82 11.80
C GLY A 22 6.22 -14.48 13.28
N ARG A 23 7.06 -15.05 14.16
CA ARG A 23 7.02 -14.73 15.59
C ARG A 23 7.33 -13.27 15.87
N SER A 24 8.37 -12.72 15.25
CA SER A 24 8.74 -11.30 15.39
C SER A 24 7.61 -10.35 14.94
N LEU A 25 6.97 -10.63 13.80
CA LEU A 25 5.83 -9.84 13.29
C LEU A 25 4.65 -9.88 14.27
N PHE A 26 4.35 -11.05 14.83
CA PHE A 26 3.27 -11.24 15.80
C PHE A 26 3.57 -10.53 17.13
N GLU A 27 4.77 -10.71 17.70
CA GLU A 27 5.15 -10.12 19.00
C GLU A 27 5.19 -8.58 18.95
N ARG A 28 5.39 -7.99 17.77
CA ARG A 28 5.31 -6.53 17.55
C ARG A 28 3.90 -6.02 17.22
N GLY A 29 2.90 -6.91 17.20
CA GLY A 29 1.50 -6.53 16.98
C GLY A 29 1.14 -6.21 15.54
N LEU A 30 1.94 -6.65 14.55
CA LEU A 30 1.66 -6.40 13.13
C LEU A 30 0.57 -7.32 12.56
N THR A 31 0.21 -8.39 13.28
CA THR A 31 -0.94 -9.21 12.92
C THR A 31 -1.54 -9.87 14.17
N PRO A 32 -2.88 -9.86 14.35
CA PRO A 32 -3.52 -10.50 15.50
C PRO A 32 -3.91 -11.96 15.24
N GLY A 33 -3.98 -12.75 16.31
CA GLY A 33 -4.58 -14.10 16.29
C GLY A 33 -3.98 -15.02 15.23
N SER A 34 -4.85 -15.56 14.37
CA SER A 34 -4.50 -16.45 13.25
C SER A 34 -4.59 -15.76 11.88
N SER A 35 -4.42 -14.44 11.85
CA SER A 35 -4.43 -13.66 10.61
C SER A 35 -3.01 -13.43 10.08
N GLY A 36 -2.91 -13.19 8.78
CA GLY A 36 -1.65 -13.07 8.07
C GLY A 36 -1.00 -14.42 7.73
N ASN A 37 -0.15 -14.40 6.72
CA ASN A 37 0.53 -15.56 6.18
C ASN A 37 1.80 -15.16 5.43
N ILE A 38 2.73 -16.12 5.35
CA ILE A 38 4.03 -15.94 4.72
C ILE A 38 4.22 -17.08 3.74
N SER A 39 4.72 -16.78 2.54
CA SER A 39 5.21 -17.81 1.62
C SER A 39 6.59 -17.47 1.07
N VAL A 40 7.34 -18.51 0.71
CA VAL A 40 8.67 -18.42 0.10
C VAL A 40 8.75 -19.42 -1.06
N ARG A 41 9.14 -18.95 -2.25
CA ARG A 41 9.45 -19.78 -3.41
C ARG A 41 10.79 -20.48 -3.22
N LEU A 42 10.85 -21.78 -3.53
CA LEU A 42 12.05 -22.60 -3.40
C LEU A 42 12.79 -22.72 -4.73
N ASP A 43 14.11 -22.89 -4.68
CA ASP A 43 14.95 -23.03 -5.88
C ASP A 43 14.71 -24.36 -6.62
N GLY A 44 14.41 -25.43 -5.88
CA GLY A 44 14.07 -26.75 -6.43
C GLY A 44 12.61 -26.89 -6.88
N GLY A 45 11.87 -25.77 -6.98
CA GLY A 45 10.46 -25.77 -7.34
C GLY A 45 9.50 -25.78 -6.14
N GLY A 46 8.31 -25.23 -6.38
CA GLY A 46 7.25 -25.07 -5.41
C GLY A 46 7.52 -23.99 -4.35
N TRP A 47 6.79 -24.09 -3.24
CA TRP A 47 6.74 -23.05 -2.21
C TRP A 47 6.65 -23.64 -0.79
N LEU A 48 7.24 -22.94 0.17
CA LEU A 48 6.82 -23.03 1.57
C LEU A 48 5.73 -21.98 1.82
N VAL A 49 4.69 -22.35 2.56
CA VAL A 49 3.63 -21.43 2.98
C VAL A 49 3.15 -21.76 4.39
N THR A 50 2.74 -20.74 5.13
CA THR A 50 2.13 -20.94 6.46
C THR A 50 0.80 -21.69 6.36
N PRO A 51 0.50 -22.62 7.29
CA PRO A 51 -0.74 -23.37 7.29
C PRO A 51 -1.98 -22.51 7.51
N THR A 52 -3.14 -23.05 7.15
CA THR A 52 -4.45 -22.45 7.46
C THR A 52 -4.69 -22.37 8.96
N ASN A 53 -5.35 -21.30 9.41
CA ASN A 53 -5.66 -21.03 10.82
C ASN A 53 -4.45 -21.07 11.78
N ALA A 54 -3.23 -20.93 11.27
CA ALA A 54 -2.04 -20.84 12.10
C ALA A 54 -1.84 -19.40 12.59
N SER A 55 -1.37 -19.26 13.83
CA SER A 55 -0.88 -17.97 14.34
C SER A 55 0.60 -17.82 14.01
N LEU A 56 1.00 -16.69 13.42
CA LEU A 56 2.42 -16.44 13.10
C LEU A 56 3.31 -16.47 14.36
N GLY A 57 2.75 -16.19 15.54
CA GLY A 57 3.44 -16.25 16.82
C GLY A 57 3.85 -17.66 17.27
N PHE A 58 3.22 -18.71 16.74
CA PHE A 58 3.34 -20.09 17.21
C PHE A 58 3.56 -21.10 16.08
N LEU A 59 4.22 -20.68 15.01
CA LEU A 59 4.52 -21.56 13.88
C LEU A 59 5.51 -22.66 14.28
N ASP A 60 5.30 -23.86 13.73
CA ASP A 60 6.19 -25.01 13.83
C ASP A 60 6.83 -25.26 12.45
N PRO A 61 8.17 -25.21 12.31
CA PRO A 61 8.87 -25.45 11.05
C PRO A 61 8.47 -26.75 10.35
N ALA A 62 8.18 -27.81 11.12
CA ALA A 62 7.81 -29.13 10.60
C ALA A 62 6.38 -29.15 10.03
N LYS A 63 5.53 -28.21 10.45
CA LYS A 63 4.13 -28.11 10.02
C LYS A 63 3.92 -27.13 8.87
N LEU A 64 4.90 -26.30 8.53
CA LEU A 64 4.81 -25.43 7.36
C LEU A 64 4.50 -26.24 6.10
N SER A 65 3.50 -25.78 5.34
CA SER A 65 3.03 -26.44 4.14
C SER A 65 4.07 -26.33 3.03
N ARG A 66 4.46 -27.46 2.44
CA ARG A 66 5.24 -27.52 1.21
C ARG A 66 4.32 -27.78 0.04
N LEU A 67 4.29 -26.87 -0.91
CA LEU A 67 3.58 -27.02 -2.17
C LEU A 67 4.55 -27.38 -3.30
N ASP A 68 4.11 -28.17 -4.28
CA ASP A 68 4.82 -28.38 -5.55
C ASP A 68 4.57 -27.23 -6.54
N ASP A 69 5.17 -27.27 -7.72
CA ASP A 69 5.00 -26.23 -8.77
C ASP A 69 3.56 -26.08 -9.26
N GLN A 70 2.71 -27.09 -9.04
CA GLN A 70 1.29 -27.08 -9.38
C GLN A 70 0.42 -26.60 -8.21
N GLY A 71 1.04 -26.18 -7.10
CA GLY A 71 0.34 -25.72 -5.91
C GLY A 71 -0.29 -26.83 -5.07
N ARG A 72 0.05 -28.10 -5.31
CA ARG A 72 -0.46 -29.24 -4.54
C ARG A 72 0.37 -29.45 -3.28
N LEU A 73 -0.29 -29.80 -2.18
CA LEU A 73 0.37 -30.09 -0.91
C LEU A 73 1.21 -31.36 -1.01
N VAL A 74 2.51 -31.24 -0.73
CA VAL A 74 3.50 -32.33 -0.71
C VAL A 74 3.76 -32.79 0.72
N SER A 75 3.90 -31.87 1.67
CA SER A 75 4.14 -32.17 3.09
C SER A 75 3.74 -31.00 4.00
N GLY A 76 3.66 -31.26 5.31
CA GLY A 76 3.18 -30.29 6.30
C GLY A 76 1.66 -30.26 6.39
N ASP A 77 1.12 -29.25 7.08
CA ASP A 77 -0.31 -29.09 7.28
C ASP A 77 -0.99 -28.44 6.06
N ALA A 78 -2.32 -28.40 6.04
CA ALA A 78 -3.08 -27.75 4.96
C ALA A 78 -2.71 -26.25 4.84
N PRO A 79 -2.45 -25.74 3.62
CA PRO A 79 -1.99 -24.36 3.42
C PRO A 79 -3.09 -23.33 3.69
N THR A 80 -2.71 -22.08 3.94
CA THR A 80 -3.66 -20.95 4.01
C THR A 80 -4.61 -20.92 2.80
N LYS A 81 -5.85 -20.46 3.01
CA LYS A 81 -6.84 -20.25 1.94
C LYS A 81 -6.43 -19.11 0.98
N GLU A 82 -5.40 -18.36 1.35
CA GLU A 82 -4.93 -17.17 0.64
C GLU A 82 -3.77 -17.43 -0.31
N VAL A 83 -3.40 -18.71 -0.54
CA VAL A 83 -2.44 -19.09 -1.60
C VAL A 83 -2.71 -18.36 -2.93
N PRO A 84 -3.96 -18.18 -3.41
CA PRO A 84 -4.21 -17.41 -4.63
C PRO A 84 -3.67 -15.97 -4.62
N LEU A 85 -3.63 -15.28 -3.47
CA LEU A 85 -3.02 -13.95 -3.34
C LEU A 85 -1.51 -14.01 -3.58
N HIS A 86 -0.83 -14.97 -2.95
CA HIS A 86 0.62 -15.15 -3.12
C HIS A 86 0.96 -15.53 -4.57
N THR A 87 0.22 -16.49 -5.15
CA THR A 87 0.45 -16.94 -6.52
C THR A 87 0.24 -15.81 -7.52
N ALA A 88 -0.76 -14.94 -7.34
CA ALA A 88 -0.97 -13.79 -8.22
C ALA A 88 0.23 -12.82 -8.25
N LEU A 89 0.88 -12.58 -7.10
CA LEU A 89 2.10 -11.77 -7.05
C LEU A 89 3.30 -12.52 -7.64
N TYR A 90 3.48 -13.81 -7.36
CA TYR A 90 4.55 -14.60 -7.98
C TYR A 90 4.43 -14.68 -9.51
N ASP A 91 3.20 -14.78 -10.03
CA ASP A 91 2.91 -14.87 -11.47
C ASP A 91 3.25 -13.57 -12.20
N THR A 92 3.08 -12.42 -11.53
CA THR A 92 3.27 -11.11 -12.16
C THR A 92 4.60 -10.45 -11.83
N ARG A 93 5.26 -10.84 -10.73
CA ARG A 93 6.60 -10.38 -10.36
C ARG A 93 7.60 -11.52 -10.38
N GLY A 94 8.28 -11.69 -11.52
CA GLY A 94 9.27 -12.75 -11.70
C GLY A 94 10.46 -12.71 -10.72
N SER A 95 10.78 -11.55 -10.13
CA SER A 95 11.83 -11.45 -9.10
C SER A 95 11.38 -11.89 -7.71
N ALA A 96 10.06 -11.95 -7.45
CA ALA A 96 9.53 -12.21 -6.13
C ALA A 96 9.90 -13.61 -5.64
N ARG A 97 10.54 -13.67 -4.47
CA ARG A 97 10.93 -14.92 -3.79
C ARG A 97 10.15 -15.16 -2.51
N ALA A 98 9.60 -14.12 -1.92
CA ALA A 98 8.76 -14.23 -0.74
C ALA A 98 7.61 -13.23 -0.78
N ILE A 99 6.49 -13.62 -0.19
CA ILE A 99 5.31 -12.77 -0.04
C ILE A 99 4.88 -12.82 1.43
N VAL A 100 4.64 -11.65 2.01
CA VAL A 100 4.10 -11.47 3.35
C VAL A 100 2.75 -10.77 3.23
N HIS A 101 1.71 -11.39 3.79
CA HIS A 101 0.41 -10.75 3.96
C HIS A 101 0.09 -10.67 5.45
N LEU A 102 -0.35 -9.51 5.91
CA LEU A 102 -0.72 -9.27 7.31
C LEU A 102 -2.03 -8.49 7.38
N HIS A 103 -2.58 -8.44 8.59
CA HIS A 103 -3.70 -7.56 8.94
C HIS A 103 -3.20 -6.42 9.83
N SER A 104 -2.13 -5.74 9.37
CA SER A 104 -1.48 -4.66 10.12
C SER A 104 -2.42 -3.48 10.34
N THR A 105 -2.52 -3.02 11.58
CA THR A 105 -3.63 -2.16 12.04
C THR A 105 -3.74 -0.86 11.23
N HIS A 106 -2.63 -0.15 11.02
CA HIS A 106 -2.65 1.14 10.33
C HIS A 106 -2.80 0.96 8.82
N SER A 107 -2.22 -0.10 8.25
CA SER A 107 -2.40 -0.45 6.84
C SER A 107 -3.86 -0.82 6.52
N VAL A 108 -4.54 -1.55 7.42
CA VAL A 108 -5.97 -1.83 7.31
C VAL A 108 -6.79 -0.54 7.47
N ALA A 109 -6.49 0.29 8.47
CA ALA A 109 -7.19 1.56 8.65
C ALA A 109 -7.05 2.47 7.43
N LEU A 110 -5.87 2.52 6.81
CA LEU A 110 -5.62 3.22 5.55
C LEU A 110 -6.48 2.69 4.41
N SER A 111 -6.57 1.36 4.25
CA SER A 111 -7.31 0.75 3.14
C SER A 111 -8.83 0.92 3.21
N MET A 112 -9.34 1.49 4.31
CA MET A 112 -10.75 1.79 4.54
C MET A 112 -11.13 3.23 4.19
N LEU A 113 -10.15 4.08 3.84
CA LEU A 113 -10.36 5.51 3.61
C LEU A 113 -10.82 5.77 2.16
N PRO A 114 -11.96 6.47 1.96
CA PRO A 114 -12.59 6.62 0.64
C PRO A 114 -11.82 7.50 -0.35
N GLU A 115 -10.91 8.35 0.12
CA GLU A 115 -10.15 9.32 -0.68
C GLU A 115 -8.81 8.81 -1.20
N ILE A 116 -8.45 7.56 -0.88
CA ILE A 116 -7.16 7.00 -1.27
C ILE A 116 -7.12 6.74 -2.78
N ASP A 117 -6.10 7.25 -3.47
CA ASP A 117 -5.86 6.93 -4.88
C ASP A 117 -5.46 5.44 -4.99
N PRO A 118 -6.22 4.60 -5.72
CA PRO A 118 -5.90 3.20 -5.93
C PRO A 118 -4.51 2.92 -6.51
N ARG A 119 -3.89 3.88 -7.18
CA ARG A 119 -2.56 3.75 -7.80
C ARG A 119 -1.43 4.29 -6.94
N ALA A 120 -1.74 5.06 -5.89
CA ALA A 120 -0.74 5.70 -5.04
C ALA A 120 -1.29 5.83 -3.61
N ALA A 121 -1.46 4.69 -2.94
CA ALA A 121 -2.18 4.63 -1.66
C ALA A 121 -1.52 5.45 -0.53
N LEU A 122 -0.22 5.71 -0.66
CA LEU A 122 0.57 6.54 0.24
C LEU A 122 1.41 7.55 -0.56
N PRO A 123 1.46 8.82 -0.14
CA PRO A 123 2.39 9.79 -0.71
C PRO A 123 3.85 9.41 -0.38
N PRO A 124 4.86 9.98 -1.08
CA PRO A 124 6.27 9.74 -0.79
C PRO A 124 6.67 10.45 0.51
N MET A 125 6.31 9.87 1.65
CA MET A 125 6.52 10.45 2.99
C MET A 125 7.95 10.28 3.48
N THR A 126 8.54 9.11 3.27
CA THR A 126 9.90 8.77 3.72
C THR A 126 10.68 8.11 2.59
N ALA A 127 12.01 8.23 2.63
CA ALA A 127 12.87 7.58 1.64
C ALA A 127 12.77 6.05 1.74
N TYR A 128 12.70 5.51 2.96
CA TYR A 128 12.66 4.07 3.20
C TYR A 128 11.37 3.41 2.71
N TYR A 129 10.22 4.09 2.78
CA TYR A 129 8.99 3.63 2.13
C TYR A 129 9.22 3.38 0.64
N LEU A 130 9.73 4.37 -0.09
CA LEU A 130 9.96 4.22 -1.53
C LEU A 130 11.02 3.14 -1.82
N MET A 131 12.11 3.12 -1.07
CA MET A 131 13.21 2.17 -1.29
C MET A 131 12.84 0.71 -1.01
N LYS A 132 11.99 0.46 0.00
CA LYS A 132 11.62 -0.91 0.41
C LYS A 132 10.30 -1.39 -0.19
N CYS A 133 9.29 -0.52 -0.23
CA CYS A 133 7.94 -0.86 -0.65
C CYS A 133 7.68 -0.52 -2.12
N GLY A 134 8.43 0.44 -2.69
CA GLY A 134 8.09 1.08 -3.95
C GLY A 134 6.87 1.99 -3.80
N ALA A 135 6.02 2.02 -4.82
CA ALA A 135 4.65 2.54 -4.67
C ALA A 135 3.72 1.43 -4.16
N THR A 136 2.68 1.82 -3.42
CA THR A 136 1.63 0.91 -2.95
C THR A 136 0.33 1.13 -3.71
N ALA A 137 -0.21 0.06 -4.31
CA ALA A 137 -1.55 0.07 -4.90
C ALA A 137 -2.61 -0.23 -3.83
N LEU A 138 -3.86 0.19 -4.07
CA LEU A 138 -5.04 -0.25 -3.32
C LEU A 138 -6.00 -0.97 -4.28
N VAL A 139 -6.28 -2.23 -3.97
CA VAL A 139 -7.18 -3.10 -4.72
C VAL A 139 -8.57 -3.09 -4.06
N PRO A 140 -9.67 -3.11 -4.84
CA PRO A 140 -11.03 -3.14 -4.30
C PRO A 140 -11.28 -4.29 -3.32
N TYR A 141 -12.35 -4.18 -2.54
CA TYR A 141 -12.75 -5.24 -1.63
C TYR A 141 -13.24 -6.47 -2.39
N TYR A 142 -12.74 -7.62 -1.99
CA TYR A 142 -13.24 -8.93 -2.36
C TYR A 142 -13.46 -9.73 -1.08
N ARG A 143 -14.49 -10.59 -1.04
CA ARG A 143 -14.69 -11.48 0.11
C ARG A 143 -13.45 -12.39 0.27
N PRO A 144 -13.00 -12.68 1.51
CA PRO A 144 -11.88 -13.59 1.72
C PRO A 144 -12.07 -14.94 1.01
N GLY A 145 -11.05 -15.36 0.25
CA GLY A 145 -11.08 -16.58 -0.57
C GLY A 145 -11.76 -16.44 -1.94
N ASP A 146 -12.25 -15.26 -2.33
CA ASP A 146 -12.73 -15.04 -3.70
C ASP A 146 -11.56 -15.06 -4.70
N PRO A 147 -11.61 -15.86 -5.77
CA PRO A 147 -10.54 -15.88 -6.77
C PRO A 147 -10.36 -14.55 -7.50
N ALA A 148 -11.38 -13.68 -7.58
CA ALA A 148 -11.30 -12.42 -8.32
C ALA A 148 -10.26 -11.43 -7.75
N VAL A 149 -9.86 -11.58 -6.48
CA VAL A 149 -8.77 -10.79 -5.90
C VAL A 149 -7.43 -11.09 -6.59
N ALA A 150 -7.21 -12.33 -7.03
CA ALA A 150 -6.01 -12.72 -7.74
C ALA A 150 -5.96 -12.05 -9.11
N ASP A 151 -7.10 -11.96 -9.81
CA ASP A 151 -7.20 -11.25 -11.09
C ASP A 151 -6.95 -9.75 -10.93
N ALA A 152 -7.46 -9.15 -9.85
CA ALA A 152 -7.22 -7.74 -9.55
C ALA A 152 -5.74 -7.45 -9.28
N ILE A 153 -5.05 -8.31 -8.53
CA ILE A 153 -3.59 -8.24 -8.34
C ILE A 153 -2.87 -8.44 -9.68
N LYS A 154 -3.27 -9.42 -10.49
CA LYS A 154 -2.68 -9.67 -11.81
C LYS A 154 -2.81 -8.45 -12.74
N GLY A 155 -3.93 -7.74 -12.65
CA GLY A 155 -4.18 -6.49 -13.38
C GLY A 155 -3.20 -5.35 -13.06
N LEU A 156 -2.47 -5.42 -11.94
CA LEU A 156 -1.39 -4.48 -11.63
C LEU A 156 -0.13 -4.70 -12.47
N ALA A 157 -0.08 -5.78 -13.26
CA ALA A 157 0.98 -6.12 -14.20
C ALA A 157 2.39 -6.19 -13.58
N GLY A 158 2.48 -6.56 -12.30
CA GLY A 158 3.75 -6.69 -11.58
C GLY A 158 4.42 -5.36 -11.19
N ASN A 159 3.80 -4.22 -11.48
CA ASN A 159 4.38 -2.90 -11.24
C ASN A 159 4.51 -2.52 -9.75
N TYR A 160 3.82 -3.23 -8.86
CA TYR A 160 3.77 -2.94 -7.43
C TYR A 160 4.28 -4.13 -6.62
N SER A 161 5.30 -3.90 -5.78
CA SER A 161 5.72 -4.85 -4.73
C SER A 161 4.80 -4.81 -3.52
N SER A 162 4.10 -3.71 -3.30
CA SER A 162 3.22 -3.50 -2.16
C SER A 162 1.78 -3.25 -2.62
N VAL A 163 0.84 -4.00 -2.07
CA VAL A 163 -0.59 -3.90 -2.39
C VAL A 163 -1.39 -3.89 -1.10
N LEU A 164 -2.30 -2.93 -0.96
CA LEU A 164 -3.33 -2.94 0.06
C LEU A 164 -4.60 -3.56 -0.53
N LEU A 165 -5.20 -4.47 0.23
CA LEU A 165 -6.54 -4.98 -0.03
C LEU A 165 -7.54 -4.14 0.79
N ALA A 166 -8.51 -3.51 0.12
CA ALA A 166 -9.51 -2.67 0.80
C ALA A 166 -10.22 -3.48 1.90
N ASN A 167 -10.32 -2.88 3.10
CA ASN A 167 -10.92 -3.49 4.29
C ASN A 167 -10.28 -4.82 4.75
N HIS A 168 -9.06 -5.13 4.33
CA HIS A 168 -8.44 -6.44 4.62
C HIS A 168 -7.00 -6.36 5.13
N GLY A 169 -6.06 -5.79 4.37
CA GLY A 169 -4.67 -5.65 4.80
C GLY A 169 -3.64 -5.65 3.67
N PRO A 170 -2.35 -5.44 4.00
CA PRO A 170 -1.26 -5.42 3.03
C PRO A 170 -0.86 -6.82 2.55
N VAL A 171 -0.48 -6.93 1.28
CA VAL A 171 0.24 -8.06 0.66
C VAL A 171 1.49 -7.48 0.02
N VAL A 172 2.67 -7.95 0.44
CA VAL A 172 3.96 -7.38 0.04
C VAL A 172 4.89 -8.47 -0.49
N ALA A 173 5.43 -8.23 -1.67
CA ALA A 173 6.43 -9.06 -2.34
C ALA A 173 7.84 -8.56 -2.09
N GLY A 174 8.78 -9.48 -1.90
CA GLY A 174 10.21 -9.20 -1.83
C GLY A 174 11.05 -10.24 -2.56
N ASP A 175 12.25 -9.83 -2.96
CA ASP A 175 13.24 -10.70 -3.63
C ASP A 175 13.92 -11.66 -2.64
N THR A 176 13.72 -11.46 -1.34
CA THR A 176 14.06 -12.38 -0.25
C THR A 176 12.96 -12.34 0.82
N LEU A 177 12.92 -13.35 1.70
CA LEU A 177 12.03 -13.35 2.86
C LEU A 177 12.25 -12.11 3.74
N GLU A 178 13.50 -11.77 4.02
CA GLU A 178 13.86 -10.60 4.83
C GLU A 178 13.39 -9.29 4.19
N ALA A 179 13.58 -9.13 2.87
CA ALA A 179 13.11 -7.95 2.15
C ALA A 179 11.58 -7.79 2.21
N ALA A 180 10.82 -8.89 2.04
CA ALA A 180 9.37 -8.87 2.13
C ALA A 180 8.88 -8.51 3.55
N VAL A 181 9.52 -9.06 4.58
CA VAL A 181 9.22 -8.75 5.99
C VAL A 181 9.52 -7.27 6.28
N PHE A 182 10.71 -6.78 5.96
CA PHE A 182 11.11 -5.40 6.25
C PHE A 182 10.30 -4.38 5.45
N ALA A 183 9.90 -4.69 4.22
CA ALA A 183 9.01 -3.85 3.44
C ALA A 183 7.59 -3.81 4.03
N THR A 184 7.11 -4.91 4.63
CA THR A 184 5.81 -4.93 5.31
C THR A 184 5.82 -4.08 6.59
N GLU A 185 6.92 -4.12 7.34
CA GLU A 185 7.12 -3.28 8.53
C GLU A 185 7.15 -1.79 8.18
N GLU A 186 7.91 -1.44 7.14
CA GLU A 186 8.02 -0.06 6.67
C GLU A 186 6.68 0.47 6.14
N LEU A 187 5.91 -0.38 5.45
CA LEU A 187 4.57 -0.03 4.98
C LEU A 187 3.64 0.28 6.14
N GLU A 188 3.63 -0.55 7.20
CA GLU A 188 2.82 -0.31 8.38
C GLU A 188 3.22 0.99 9.09
N GLU A 189 4.51 1.24 9.29
CA GLU A 189 4.95 2.48 9.95
C GLU A 189 4.63 3.70 9.07
N THR A 190 4.73 3.59 7.75
CA THR A 190 4.34 4.66 6.82
C THR A 190 2.83 4.92 6.86
N ALA A 191 2.01 3.87 6.89
CA ALA A 191 0.56 4.00 7.05
C ALA A 191 0.20 4.66 8.39
N LYS A 192 0.90 4.31 9.47
CA LYS A 192 0.75 4.94 10.79
C LYS A 192 1.13 6.42 10.76
N LEU A 193 2.26 6.78 10.15
CA LEU A 193 2.66 8.17 9.97
C LEU A 193 1.62 8.96 9.18
N TYR A 194 1.12 8.39 8.08
CA TYR A 194 0.07 9.01 7.28
C TYR A 194 -1.18 9.32 8.12
N LEU A 195 -1.66 8.34 8.89
CA LEU A 195 -2.83 8.51 9.76
C LEU A 195 -2.59 9.52 10.89
N LEU A 196 -1.41 9.51 11.52
CA LEU A 196 -1.06 10.46 12.59
C LEU A 196 -0.95 11.90 12.08
N LEU A 197 -0.53 12.09 10.83
CA LEU A 197 -0.33 13.40 10.21
C LEU A 197 -1.58 13.92 9.48
N ARG A 198 -2.68 13.17 9.49
CA ARG A 198 -3.93 13.60 8.85
C ARG A 198 -4.47 14.88 9.47
N GLY A 199 -4.84 15.82 8.60
CA GLY A 199 -5.31 17.15 9.00
C GLY A 199 -4.18 18.10 9.43
N MET A 200 -2.92 17.71 9.25
CA MET A 200 -1.74 18.55 9.47
C MET A 200 -1.12 18.97 8.12
N ASN A 201 -0.01 19.71 8.16
CA ASN A 201 0.77 20.10 6.98
C ASN A 201 2.16 19.40 6.97
N PRO A 202 2.22 18.07 6.71
CA PRO A 202 3.48 17.34 6.69
C PRO A 202 4.31 17.70 5.46
N ARG A 203 5.64 17.68 5.61
CA ARG A 203 6.57 17.82 4.49
C ARG A 203 6.79 16.44 3.85
N TYR A 204 6.36 16.29 2.60
CA TYR A 204 6.67 15.12 1.79
C TYR A 204 7.97 15.29 1.01
N LEU A 205 8.48 14.19 0.44
CA LEU A 205 9.59 14.25 -0.49
C LEU A 205 9.17 15.01 -1.77
N SER A 206 10.03 15.90 -2.23
CA SER A 206 9.80 16.62 -3.49
C SER A 206 9.99 15.67 -4.69
N PRO A 207 9.43 16.01 -5.87
CA PRO A 207 9.66 15.23 -7.09
C PRO A 207 11.15 15.02 -7.41
N GLU A 208 11.99 16.03 -7.15
CA GLU A 208 13.45 15.94 -7.34
C GLU A 208 14.09 14.95 -6.38
N GLN A 209 13.65 14.92 -5.12
CA GLN A 209 14.14 13.95 -4.13
C GLN A 209 13.71 12.53 -4.48
N VAL A 210 12.47 12.34 -4.94
CA VAL A 210 12.00 11.03 -5.45
C VAL A 210 12.82 10.60 -6.67
N THR A 211 13.08 11.52 -7.60
CA THR A 211 13.91 11.25 -8.80
C THR A 211 15.34 10.85 -8.41
N ASP A 212 15.92 11.52 -7.41
CA ASP A 212 17.24 11.18 -6.88
C ASP A 212 17.25 9.76 -6.28
N LEU A 213 16.25 9.40 -5.49
CA LEU A 213 16.13 8.05 -4.92
C LEU A 213 16.01 6.97 -6.01
N VAL A 214 15.18 7.20 -7.03
CA VAL A 214 15.05 6.31 -8.19
C VAL A 214 16.39 6.12 -8.88
N LYS A 215 17.14 7.19 -9.11
CA LYS A 215 18.44 7.16 -9.78
C LYS A 215 19.52 6.48 -8.94
N VAL A 216 19.61 6.77 -7.65
CA VAL A 216 20.69 6.31 -6.77
C VAL A 216 20.49 4.86 -6.32
N PHE A 217 19.25 4.48 -6.01
CA PHE A 217 18.93 3.17 -5.43
C PHE A 217 18.21 2.22 -6.40
N GLY A 218 17.94 2.65 -7.64
CA GLY A 218 17.26 1.82 -8.63
C GLY A 218 15.81 1.51 -8.28
N VAL A 219 15.15 2.40 -7.53
CA VAL A 219 13.75 2.21 -7.13
C VAL A 219 12.88 2.17 -8.38
N THR A 220 12.13 1.09 -8.57
CA THR A 220 11.15 0.99 -9.67
C THR A 220 9.81 1.49 -9.16
N LEU A 221 9.34 2.60 -9.74
CA LEU A 221 8.01 3.14 -9.48
C LEU A 221 7.12 2.90 -10.72
N PRO A 222 5.82 2.58 -10.54
CA PRO A 222 4.90 2.45 -11.67
C PRO A 222 4.86 3.75 -12.47
N GLU A 223 4.83 3.64 -13.80
CA GLU A 223 4.50 4.78 -14.65
C GLU A 223 3.03 5.14 -14.45
N HIS A 224 2.78 6.11 -13.59
CA HIS A 224 1.52 6.83 -13.63
C HIS A 224 1.65 7.82 -14.77
N GLY A 225 1.06 7.51 -15.93
CA GLY A 225 1.08 8.39 -17.09
C GLY A 225 0.88 9.83 -16.64
N HIS A 226 1.84 10.71 -16.99
CA HIS A 226 1.86 12.11 -16.56
C HIS A 226 0.51 12.78 -16.84
N GLY A 227 -0.34 12.81 -15.83
CA GLY A 227 -1.76 13.07 -16.04
C GLY A 227 -2.50 13.34 -14.74
N HIS A 228 -1.82 13.86 -13.73
CA HIS A 228 -2.44 14.63 -12.64
C HIS A 228 -1.59 15.88 -12.38
N SER A 229 -1.30 16.61 -13.47
CA SER A 229 -1.43 18.06 -13.39
C SER A 229 -2.93 18.34 -13.40
N HIS A 230 -3.44 19.08 -12.42
CA HIS A 230 -4.81 19.62 -12.49
C HIS A 230 -5.01 20.61 -13.66
N ALA A 231 -4.04 20.78 -14.57
CA ALA A 231 -4.28 21.36 -15.87
C ALA A 231 -4.67 20.27 -16.87
N VAL A 232 -5.96 20.21 -17.20
CA VAL A 232 -6.44 19.57 -18.43
C VAL A 232 -5.62 20.13 -19.60
N ALA A 233 -4.71 19.33 -20.15
CA ALA A 233 -3.92 19.74 -21.30
C ALA A 233 -4.88 19.99 -22.48
N GLY A 234 -5.08 21.28 -22.80
CA GLY A 234 -5.99 21.72 -23.87
C GLY A 234 -7.31 22.35 -23.41
N ALA A 235 -7.61 22.42 -22.10
CA ALA A 235 -8.67 23.32 -21.64
C ALA A 235 -8.14 24.77 -21.69
N PRO A 236 -8.91 25.73 -22.22
CA PRO A 236 -8.54 27.13 -22.10
C PRO A 236 -8.38 27.47 -20.61
N LYS A 237 -7.32 28.22 -20.28
CA LYS A 237 -7.19 28.77 -18.93
C LYS A 237 -8.46 29.55 -18.62
N PRO A 238 -9.07 29.39 -17.42
CA PRO A 238 -10.20 30.21 -17.04
C PRO A 238 -9.80 31.68 -17.14
N THR A 239 -10.68 32.47 -17.73
CA THR A 239 -10.54 33.92 -17.83
C THR A 239 -10.59 34.55 -16.45
N ASP A 240 -10.03 35.75 -16.28
CA ASP A 240 -10.06 36.47 -15.00
C ASP A 240 -11.50 36.64 -14.48
N ALA A 241 -12.47 36.81 -15.38
CA ALA A 241 -13.89 36.90 -15.06
C ALA A 241 -14.48 35.59 -14.51
N GLU A 242 -14.03 34.43 -15.00
CA GLU A 242 -14.48 33.12 -14.49
C GLU A 242 -13.90 32.82 -13.11
N VAL A 243 -12.65 33.26 -12.86
CA VAL A 243 -12.01 33.16 -11.55
C VAL A 243 -12.71 34.08 -10.53
N GLU A 244 -13.02 35.31 -10.92
CA GLU A 244 -13.75 36.28 -10.09
C GLU A 244 -15.18 35.83 -9.77
N ALA A 245 -15.90 35.28 -10.75
CA ALA A 245 -17.23 34.72 -10.53
C ALA A 245 -17.23 33.53 -9.56
N ALA A 246 -16.24 32.62 -9.70
CA ALA A 246 -16.07 31.51 -8.76
C ALA A 246 -15.74 32.01 -7.35
N ALA A 247 -14.87 33.01 -7.21
CA ALA A 247 -14.54 33.62 -5.92
C ALA A 247 -15.79 34.21 -5.22
N HIS A 248 -16.65 34.90 -5.98
CA HIS A 248 -17.86 35.52 -5.43
C HIS A 248 -18.90 34.47 -4.95
N ILE A 249 -19.08 33.38 -5.70
CA ILE A 249 -19.97 32.26 -5.31
C ILE A 249 -19.47 31.62 -4.01
N LEU A 250 -18.15 31.43 -3.91
CA LEU A 250 -17.51 30.83 -2.75
C LEU A 250 -17.62 31.71 -1.50
N ASP A 251 -17.42 33.02 -1.65
CA ASP A 251 -17.59 34.02 -0.58
C ASP A 251 -19.04 34.07 -0.07
N GLU A 252 -20.03 34.07 -0.98
CA GLU A 252 -21.46 33.98 -0.61
C GLU A 252 -21.79 32.68 0.12
N ALA A 253 -21.32 31.53 -0.36
CA ALA A 253 -21.53 30.24 0.28
C ALA A 253 -20.90 30.18 1.68
N GLY A 254 -19.65 30.63 1.82
CA GLY A 254 -18.97 30.66 3.12
C GLY A 254 -19.61 31.62 4.12
N ARG A 255 -20.20 32.74 3.66
CA ARG A 255 -21.04 33.62 4.51
C ARG A 255 -22.31 32.93 4.97
N HIS A 256 -23.03 32.29 4.05
CA HIS A 256 -24.30 31.62 4.34
C HIS A 256 -24.13 30.42 5.29
N HIS A 257 -23.00 29.72 5.20
CA HIS A 257 -22.71 28.53 6.01
C HIS A 257 -21.77 28.79 7.20
N HIS A 258 -21.36 30.04 7.43
CA HIS A 258 -20.47 30.46 8.52
C HIS A 258 -19.13 29.71 8.56
N TRP A 259 -18.55 29.41 7.38
CA TRP A 259 -17.27 28.70 7.28
C TRP A 259 -16.04 29.60 7.40
N TRP A 260 -16.21 30.90 7.16
CA TRP A 260 -15.14 31.89 7.31
C TRP A 260 -14.86 32.16 8.79
N ASP A 261 -13.58 32.24 9.15
CA ASP A 261 -13.17 32.87 10.41
C ASP A 261 -13.62 34.35 10.38
N LYS A 262 -14.01 34.90 11.53
CA LYS A 262 -14.43 36.31 11.67
C LYS A 262 -13.33 37.31 11.29
N SER A 263 -12.09 36.85 11.15
CA SER A 263 -10.94 37.63 10.70
C SER A 263 -10.76 37.68 9.18
N VAL A 264 -11.49 36.88 8.39
CA VAL A 264 -11.38 36.87 6.92
C VAL A 264 -12.12 38.09 6.36
N GLN A 265 -11.41 38.94 5.61
CA GLN A 265 -11.98 40.11 4.95
C GLN A 265 -12.95 39.68 3.83
N PRO A 266 -14.11 40.36 3.65
CA PRO A 266 -15.01 40.10 2.53
C PRO A 266 -14.29 40.31 1.19
N TYR A 267 -14.70 39.59 0.13
CA TYR A 267 -14.17 39.78 -1.22
C TYR A 267 -14.44 41.22 -1.70
N THR A 268 -13.44 42.09 -1.56
CA THR A 268 -13.49 43.52 -1.95
C THR A 268 -12.23 43.98 -2.67
N ASP A 269 -11.25 43.10 -2.90
CA ASP A 269 -10.03 43.33 -3.67
C ASP A 269 -9.54 42.01 -4.29
N PRO A 270 -8.83 42.01 -5.44
CA PRO A 270 -8.36 40.79 -6.06
C PRO A 270 -7.27 40.15 -5.20
N ILE A 271 -7.68 39.09 -4.50
CA ILE A 271 -6.82 38.23 -3.70
C ILE A 271 -5.64 37.75 -4.55
N ALA A 272 -4.42 37.83 -4.02
CA ALA A 272 -3.25 37.32 -4.72
C ALA A 272 -3.44 35.83 -5.05
N LYS A 273 -3.03 35.38 -6.24
CA LYS A 273 -3.26 34.00 -6.71
C LYS A 273 -2.92 32.90 -5.69
N SER A 274 -1.84 33.06 -4.93
CA SER A 274 -1.43 32.12 -3.89
C SER A 274 -2.42 32.02 -2.72
N GLU A 275 -3.10 33.10 -2.43
CA GLU A 275 -4.11 33.19 -1.37
C GLU A 275 -5.47 32.68 -1.87
N PHE A 276 -5.79 32.86 -3.16
CA PHE A 276 -6.93 32.21 -3.82
C PHE A 276 -6.78 30.68 -3.87
N GLU A 277 -5.60 30.17 -4.24
CA GLU A 277 -5.31 28.73 -4.26
C GLU A 277 -5.43 28.12 -2.85
N GLY A 278 -4.94 28.80 -1.82
CA GLY A 278 -5.09 28.36 -0.42
C GLY A 278 -6.54 28.36 0.06
N ILE A 279 -7.35 29.34 -0.36
CA ILE A 279 -8.78 29.39 -0.04
C ILE A 279 -9.53 28.25 -0.72
N VAL A 280 -9.27 27.99 -2.01
CA VAL A 280 -9.88 26.87 -2.76
C VAL A 280 -9.56 25.53 -2.10
N GLU A 281 -8.32 25.34 -1.66
CA GLU A 281 -7.90 24.13 -0.95
C GLU A 281 -8.65 23.95 0.37
N GLN A 282 -8.79 25.00 1.18
CA GLN A 282 -9.56 24.94 2.43
C GLN A 282 -11.06 24.68 2.18
N MET A 283 -11.62 25.18 1.08
CA MET A 283 -13.02 24.98 0.73
C MET A 283 -13.31 23.56 0.23
N LEU A 284 -12.42 22.94 -0.54
CA LEU A 284 -12.53 21.53 -0.90
C LEU A 284 -12.44 20.63 0.35
N ILE A 285 -11.62 21.02 1.32
CA ILE A 285 -11.52 20.34 2.63
C ILE A 285 -12.81 20.54 3.47
N ALA A 286 -13.46 21.70 3.42
CA ALA A 286 -14.72 21.94 4.13
C ALA A 286 -15.91 21.22 3.47
N ALA A 287 -16.02 21.29 2.14
CA ALA A 287 -17.09 20.64 1.37
C ALA A 287 -17.06 19.11 1.46
N SER A 288 -15.86 18.52 1.53
CA SER A 288 -15.69 17.08 1.75
C SER A 288 -16.09 16.61 3.16
N LYS A 289 -16.17 17.53 4.14
CA LYS A 289 -16.60 17.24 5.53
C LYS A 289 -18.10 17.40 5.75
N SER A 290 -18.83 18.07 4.85
CA SER A 290 -20.29 18.13 4.88
C SER A 290 -20.89 16.95 4.12
N ARG A 291 -21.42 15.94 4.82
CA ARG A 291 -22.28 14.92 4.17
C ARG A 291 -23.63 15.55 3.78
N PRO A 292 -24.22 15.20 2.62
CA PRO A 292 -25.58 15.61 2.30
C PRO A 292 -26.58 14.96 3.27
N ARG A 293 -27.62 15.71 3.65
CA ARG A 293 -28.84 15.17 4.27
C ARG A 293 -29.75 14.60 3.19
#